data_AF-A0A3B5LD06-F1
#
_entry.id   AF-A0A3B5LD06-F1
#
_cell.length_a   1.000
_cell.length_b   1.000
_cell.length_c   1.000
_cell.angle_alpha   90.00
_cell.angle_beta   90.00
_cell.angle_gamma   90.00
#
_symmetry.space_group_name_H-M   'P 1'
#
loop_
_entity.id
_entity.type
_entity.pdbx_description
1 polymer ?
#
loop_
_entity_poly.entity_id
_entity_poly.type
_entity_poly.pdbx_seq_one_letter_code
_entity_poly.pdbx_strand_id
1 'polypeptide(L)'
;MFSLDVLFFSHQTQTTCWDHPKMTELYQSLADLNNVRFSAYRTAMKIRRLQKALCLDLLDLSVAQNTFEQHKLTNNSHLLSVPDVINCLTSIYDGLEQEHKDLVNVPLCVDMCLNWLLNVYDTYVLNLLICLFVTLANTNYNNFIKILFNKLTKSTGDTCDQRQLGLLLHEAIQIPRQLGEVAAFGGSNIEPSVRSSHKTYSVLLKTQP
;
A
#
# COMPACT_ATOMS: atom_id res chain seq x y z
N MET A 1 2.45 -7.44 -24.56
CA MET A 1 3.87 -7.37 -24.95
C MET A 1 4.59 -6.87 -23.70
N PHE A 2 5.10 -7.82 -22.92
CA PHE A 2 5.59 -7.61 -21.56
C PHE A 2 6.93 -6.86 -21.59
N SER A 3 7.02 -5.74 -20.87
CA SER A 3 8.27 -4.99 -20.70
C SER A 3 9.23 -5.77 -19.81
N LEU A 4 10.50 -5.74 -20.17
CA LEU A 4 11.54 -6.70 -19.80
C LEU A 4 12.44 -6.18 -18.67
N ASP A 5 11.97 -5.23 -17.84
CA ASP A 5 12.90 -4.19 -17.36
C ASP A 5 13.39 -4.28 -15.91
N VAL A 6 13.09 -5.33 -15.13
CA VAL A 6 13.81 -5.52 -13.85
C VAL A 6 14.07 -7.00 -13.55
N LEU A 7 15.12 -7.54 -14.16
CA LEU A 7 15.67 -8.85 -13.83
C LEU A 7 16.94 -8.65 -13.00
N PHE A 8 16.92 -9.08 -11.74
CA PHE A 8 18.12 -9.11 -10.91
C PHE A 8 18.87 -10.42 -11.16
N PHE A 9 20.15 -10.31 -11.52
CA PHE A 9 21.02 -11.46 -11.71
C PHE A 9 21.86 -11.70 -10.45
N SER A 10 21.59 -12.80 -9.75
CA SER A 10 22.46 -13.24 -8.67
C SER A 10 23.67 -13.97 -9.26
N HIS A 11 24.83 -13.31 -9.27
CA HIS A 11 26.09 -13.89 -9.77
C HIS A 11 26.53 -15.13 -8.97
N GLN A 12 26.09 -15.28 -7.73
CA GLN A 12 26.50 -16.36 -6.84
C GLN A 12 25.67 -17.64 -7.04
N THR A 13 24.41 -17.51 -7.46
CA THR A 13 23.48 -18.64 -7.67
C THR A 13 23.16 -18.91 -9.14
N GLN A 14 23.68 -18.08 -10.07
CA GLN A 14 23.40 -18.14 -11.51
C GLN A 14 21.90 -18.18 -11.84
N THR A 15 21.09 -17.54 -11.00
CA THR A 15 19.63 -17.52 -11.13
C THR A 15 19.15 -16.10 -11.42
N THR A 16 18.20 -15.99 -12.34
CA THR A 16 17.43 -14.77 -12.60
C THR A 16 16.26 -14.69 -11.64
N CYS A 17 16.16 -13.64 -10.83
CA CYS A 17 15.02 -13.39 -9.95
C CYS A 17 14.34 -12.06 -10.27
N TRP A 18 13.01 -12.08 -10.23
CA TRP A 18 12.18 -10.87 -10.35
C TRP A 18 12.22 -10.02 -9.08
N ASP A 19 12.51 -10.67 -7.94
CA ASP A 19 12.63 -10.00 -6.65
C ASP A 19 14.04 -9.51 -6.36
N HIS A 20 14.13 -8.28 -5.87
CA HIS A 20 15.37 -7.72 -5.36
C HIS A 20 15.86 -8.60 -4.18
N PRO A 21 17.16 -8.96 -4.07
CA PRO A 21 17.65 -9.86 -3.02
C PRO A 21 17.27 -9.44 -1.60
N LYS A 22 17.32 -8.13 -1.30
CA LYS A 22 16.85 -7.59 -0.01
C LYS A 22 15.34 -7.72 0.23
N MET A 23 14.52 -7.74 -0.82
CA MET A 23 13.10 -8.03 -0.68
C MET A 23 12.87 -9.50 -0.31
N THR A 24 13.61 -10.42 -0.92
CA THR A 24 13.55 -11.84 -0.54
C THR A 24 13.98 -12.07 0.91
N GLU A 25 15.06 -11.43 1.35
CA GLU A 25 15.51 -11.46 2.75
C GLU A 25 14.47 -10.86 3.69
N LEU A 26 13.84 -9.74 3.29
CA LEU A 26 12.76 -9.14 4.06
C LEU A 26 11.59 -10.11 4.23
N TYR A 27 11.10 -10.74 3.16
CA TYR A 27 10.03 -11.74 3.24
C TYR A 27 10.38 -12.94 4.10
N GLN A 28 11.62 -13.42 4.04
CA GLN A 28 12.11 -14.47 4.93
C GLN A 28 12.04 -14.03 6.40
N SER A 29 12.48 -12.80 6.71
CA SER A 29 12.40 -12.26 8.07
C SER A 29 10.95 -12.10 8.56
N LEU A 30 9.96 -11.94 7.68
CA LEU A 30 8.55 -11.88 8.07
C LEU A 30 8.03 -13.22 8.58
N ALA A 31 8.66 -14.34 8.20
CA ALA A 31 8.29 -15.67 8.66
C ALA A 31 8.52 -15.85 10.17
N ASP A 32 9.48 -15.13 10.76
CA ASP A 32 9.75 -15.15 12.21
C ASP A 32 8.54 -14.69 13.04
N LEU A 33 7.65 -13.90 12.44
CA LEU A 33 6.43 -13.40 13.08
C LEU A 33 5.28 -14.41 13.03
N ASN A 34 5.44 -15.56 12.36
CA ASN A 34 4.38 -16.56 12.23
C ASN A 34 3.96 -17.20 13.57
N ASN A 35 4.81 -17.11 14.59
CA ASN A 35 4.52 -17.59 15.95
C ASN A 35 3.55 -16.68 16.72
N VAL A 36 3.25 -15.47 16.24
CA VAL A 36 2.32 -14.55 16.90
C VAL A 36 0.91 -15.12 16.80
N ARG A 37 0.31 -15.43 17.96
CA ARG A 37 -0.98 -16.13 18.07
C ARG A 37 -2.14 -15.38 17.42
N PHE A 38 -2.22 -14.06 17.63
CA PHE A 38 -3.32 -13.25 17.11
C PHE A 38 -3.00 -12.78 15.69
N SER A 39 -3.82 -13.18 14.71
CA SER A 39 -3.59 -12.91 13.29
C SER A 39 -3.58 -11.43 12.93
N ALA A 40 -4.45 -10.62 13.52
CA ALA A 40 -4.47 -9.18 13.30
C ALA A 40 -3.15 -8.52 13.76
N TYR A 41 -2.65 -8.88 14.95
CA TYR A 41 -1.37 -8.38 15.47
C TYR A 41 -0.19 -8.88 14.65
N ARG A 42 -0.20 -10.15 14.24
CA ARG A 42 0.82 -10.72 13.37
C ARG A 42 0.91 -9.95 12.05
N THR A 43 -0.23 -9.73 11.41
CA THR A 43 -0.31 -8.96 10.16
C THR A 43 0.18 -7.53 10.36
N ALA A 44 -0.24 -6.87 11.44
CA ALA A 44 0.22 -5.52 11.78
C ALA A 44 1.74 -5.46 12.00
N MET A 45 2.32 -6.45 12.69
CA MET A 45 3.78 -6.53 12.88
C MET A 45 4.52 -6.77 11.56
N LYS A 46 3.97 -7.61 10.67
CA LYS A 46 4.53 -7.83 9.33
C LYS A 46 4.51 -6.53 8.51
N ILE A 47 3.38 -5.84 8.47
CA ILE A 47 3.23 -4.53 7.81
C ILE A 47 4.21 -3.51 8.40
N ARG A 48 4.36 -3.47 9.73
CA ARG A 48 5.30 -2.55 10.39
C ARG A 48 6.76 -2.83 10.04
N ARG A 49 7.15 -4.11 9.95
CA ARG A 49 8.52 -4.49 9.56
C ARG A 49 8.80 -4.10 8.11
N LEU A 50 7.86 -4.36 7.22
CA LEU A 50 7.92 -3.94 5.83
C LEU A 50 8.01 -2.40 5.71
N GLN A 51 7.17 -1.66 6.44
CA GLN A 51 7.16 -0.20 6.45
C GLN A 51 8.55 0.37 6.79
N LYS A 52 9.18 -0.16 7.84
CA LYS A 52 10.53 0.23 8.27
C LYS A 52 11.60 -0.11 7.24
N ALA A 53 11.53 -1.30 6.64
CA ALA A 53 12.50 -1.71 5.62
C ALA A 53 12.42 -0.84 4.37
N LEU A 54 11.23 -0.29 4.06
CA LEU A 54 11.00 0.65 2.97
C LEU A 54 11.19 2.12 3.38
N CYS A 55 11.56 2.43 4.62
CA CYS A 55 11.65 3.80 5.15
C CYS A 55 10.34 4.63 5.06
N LEU A 56 9.20 3.96 4.85
CA LEU A 56 7.89 4.60 4.80
C LEU A 56 7.38 4.98 6.20
N ASP A 57 8.08 4.61 7.27
CA ASP A 57 7.75 5.04 8.63
C ASP A 57 8.21 6.46 8.95
N LEU A 58 9.11 7.00 8.12
CA LEU A 58 9.61 8.37 8.20
C LEU A 58 8.77 9.37 7.39
N LEU A 59 7.93 8.87 6.47
CA LEU A 59 7.18 9.73 5.55
C LEU A 59 5.92 10.31 6.20
N ASP A 60 5.84 11.63 6.16
CA ASP A 60 4.66 12.36 6.57
C ASP A 60 3.55 12.35 5.51
N LEU A 61 2.31 12.28 5.99
CA LEU A 61 1.12 12.19 5.14
C LEU A 61 0.94 13.41 4.25
N SER A 62 1.22 14.60 4.78
CA SER A 62 1.15 15.87 4.05
C SER A 62 2.20 15.92 2.93
N VAL A 63 3.42 15.46 3.20
CA VAL A 63 4.50 15.39 2.21
C VAL A 63 4.10 14.45 1.08
N ALA A 64 3.61 13.25 1.40
CA ALA A 64 3.12 12.30 0.41
C ALA A 64 2.01 12.91 -0.46
N GLN A 65 1.00 13.56 0.13
CA GLN A 65 -0.08 14.23 -0.60
C GLN A 65 0.43 15.30 -1.56
N ASN A 66 1.33 16.17 -1.09
CA ASN A 66 1.92 17.22 -1.92
C ASN A 66 2.68 16.64 -3.10
N THR A 67 3.48 15.59 -2.89
CA THR A 67 4.20 14.92 -3.98
C THR A 67 3.23 14.31 -4.99
N PHE A 68 2.14 13.69 -4.55
CA PHE A 68 1.13 13.17 -5.48
C PHE A 68 0.45 14.27 -6.30
N GLU A 69 0.18 15.43 -5.70
CA GLU A 69 -0.38 16.58 -6.43
C GLU A 69 0.60 17.15 -7.45
N GLN A 70 1.89 17.26 -7.11
CA GLN A 70 2.95 17.71 -8.01
C GLN A 70 3.10 16.80 -9.24
N HIS A 71 3.02 15.49 -9.03
CA HIS A 71 3.06 14.49 -10.11
C HIS A 71 1.71 14.30 -10.83
N LYS A 72 0.68 15.11 -10.51
CA LYS A 72 -0.67 15.03 -11.07
C LYS A 72 -1.34 13.65 -10.89
N LEU A 73 -0.96 12.94 -9.82
CA LEU A 73 -1.43 11.61 -9.44
C LEU A 73 -2.74 11.67 -8.62
N THR A 74 -3.63 12.59 -8.98
CA THR A 74 -4.86 12.90 -8.22
C THR A 74 -6.11 12.25 -8.80
N ASN A 75 -6.04 11.75 -10.04
CA ASN A 75 -7.16 11.11 -10.73
C ASN A 75 -7.05 9.58 -10.64
N ASN A 76 -8.03 8.95 -9.99
CA ASN A 76 -8.10 7.50 -9.73
C ASN A 76 -8.25 6.61 -11.00
N SER A 77 -8.23 7.19 -12.20
CA SER A 77 -8.60 6.53 -13.46
C SER A 77 -7.45 6.34 -14.45
N HIS A 78 -6.26 6.87 -14.19
CA HIS A 78 -5.11 6.69 -15.09
C HIS A 78 -4.28 5.47 -14.69
N LEU A 79 -3.93 4.64 -15.67
CA LEU A 79 -2.90 3.63 -15.53
C LEU A 79 -1.56 4.37 -15.43
N LEU A 80 -0.75 4.10 -14.40
CA LEU A 80 0.59 4.68 -14.33
C LEU A 80 1.55 3.84 -15.12
N SER A 81 2.43 4.51 -15.86
CA SER A 81 3.60 3.83 -16.38
C SER A 81 4.59 3.59 -15.22
N VAL A 82 5.38 2.50 -15.30
CA VAL A 82 6.44 2.22 -14.32
C VAL A 82 7.39 3.42 -14.14
N PRO A 83 7.80 4.15 -15.21
CA PRO A 83 8.57 5.39 -15.06
C PRO A 83 7.90 6.47 -14.20
N ASP A 84 6.59 6.65 -14.29
CA ASP A 84 5.87 7.64 -13.48
C ASP A 84 5.91 7.26 -11.99
N VAL A 85 5.78 5.96 -11.69
CA VAL A 85 5.90 5.44 -10.33
C VAL A 85 7.31 5.66 -9.80
N ILE A 86 8.33 5.34 -10.60
CA ILE A 86 9.75 5.57 -10.24
C ILE A 86 9.98 7.05 -9.95
N ASN A 87 9.57 7.96 -10.84
CA ASN A 87 9.75 9.41 -10.65
C ASN A 87 9.06 9.93 -9.37
N CYS A 88 7.87 9.42 -9.06
CA CYS A 88 7.15 9.76 -7.84
C CYS A 88 7.91 9.25 -6.60
N LEU A 89 8.32 7.97 -6.59
CA LEU A 89 9.07 7.38 -5.49
C LEU A 89 10.41 8.08 -5.28
N THR A 90 11.14 8.40 -6.34
CA THR A 90 12.41 9.14 -6.28
C THR A 90 12.19 10.50 -5.62
N SER A 91 11.14 11.23 -6.00
CA SER A 91 10.83 12.53 -5.36
C SER A 91 10.52 12.42 -3.87
N ILE A 92 9.85 11.34 -3.46
CA ILE A 92 9.57 11.05 -2.05
C ILE A 92 10.87 10.75 -1.30
N TYR A 93 11.68 9.82 -1.82
CA TYR A 93 12.89 9.38 -1.13
C TYR A 93 14.01 10.43 -1.16
N ASP A 94 14.10 11.28 -2.18
CA ASP A 94 15.00 12.44 -2.20
C ASP A 94 14.65 13.41 -1.06
N GLY A 95 13.35 13.65 -0.82
CA GLY A 95 12.89 14.45 0.31
C GLY A 95 13.25 13.82 1.66
N LEU A 96 13.06 12.51 1.79
CA LEU A 96 13.40 11.77 3.00
C LEU A 96 14.90 11.69 3.26
N GLU A 97 15.73 11.55 2.22
CA GLU A 97 17.19 11.54 2.33
C GLU A 97 17.70 12.88 2.87
N GLN A 98 17.12 14.01 2.45
CA GLN A 98 17.51 15.32 2.96
C GLN A 98 17.32 15.46 4.47
N GLU A 99 16.26 14.86 5.02
CA GLU A 99 15.95 14.86 6.45
C GLU A 99 16.67 13.74 7.24
N HIS A 100 16.94 12.61 6.58
CA HIS A 100 17.42 11.36 7.19
C HIS A 100 18.56 10.69 6.40
N LYS A 101 19.64 11.45 6.12
CA LYS A 101 20.76 11.07 5.25
C LYS A 101 21.39 9.70 5.51
N ASP A 102 21.49 9.30 6.77
CA ASP A 102 22.16 8.03 7.15
C ASP A 102 21.21 6.82 7.09
N LEU A 103 19.91 7.04 6.94
CA LEU A 103 18.88 5.98 6.98
C LEU A 103 18.33 5.64 5.59
N VAL A 104 18.29 6.62 4.68
CA VAL A 104 17.61 6.49 3.39
C VAL A 104 18.64 6.35 2.28
N ASN A 105 18.60 5.22 1.57
CA ASN A 105 19.35 5.02 0.33
C ASN A 105 18.35 5.11 -0.82
N VAL A 106 18.32 6.27 -1.51
CA VAL A 106 17.28 6.57 -2.50
C VAL A 106 17.14 5.48 -3.57
N PRO A 107 18.22 5.07 -4.30
CA PRO A 107 18.08 4.04 -5.34
C PRO A 107 17.51 2.73 -4.80
N LEU A 108 18.00 2.27 -3.65
CA LEU A 108 17.54 1.02 -3.06
C LEU A 108 16.08 1.10 -2.57
N CYS A 109 15.71 2.20 -1.92
CA CYS A 109 14.35 2.39 -1.41
C CYS A 109 13.33 2.46 -2.55
N VAL A 110 13.68 3.13 -3.66
CA VAL A 110 12.86 3.15 -4.88
C VAL A 110 12.68 1.73 -5.43
N ASP A 111 13.76 0.97 -5.60
CA ASP A 111 13.70 -0.40 -6.15
C ASP A 111 12.89 -1.35 -5.27
N MET A 112 13.14 -1.35 -3.96
CA MET A 112 12.41 -2.20 -3.01
C MET A 112 10.93 -1.82 -2.92
N CYS A 113 10.62 -0.52 -2.93
CA CYS A 113 9.24 -0.04 -2.89
C CYS A 113 8.50 -0.36 -4.19
N LEU A 114 9.13 -0.14 -5.34
CA LEU A 114 8.58 -0.51 -6.65
C LEU A 114 8.31 -2.02 -6.72
N ASN A 115 9.27 -2.85 -6.29
CA ASN A 115 9.08 -4.30 -6.24
C ASN A 115 7.90 -4.69 -5.34
N TRP A 116 7.79 -4.11 -4.14
CA TRP A 116 6.66 -4.33 -3.26
C TRP A 116 5.32 -3.96 -3.93
N LEU A 117 5.27 -2.80 -4.58
CA LEU A 117 4.08 -2.30 -5.25
C LEU A 117 3.63 -3.21 -6.39
N LEU A 118 4.56 -3.62 -7.25
CA LEU A 118 4.29 -4.54 -8.36
C LEU A 118 3.86 -5.93 -7.88
N ASN A 119 4.37 -6.36 -6.72
CA ASN A 119 4.00 -7.64 -6.11
C ASN A 119 2.57 -7.62 -5.52
N VAL A 120 2.11 -6.49 -4.98
CA VAL A 120 0.77 -6.37 -4.39
C VAL A 120 -0.29 -5.97 -5.42
N TYR A 121 0.07 -5.12 -6.38
CA TYR A 121 -0.87 -4.46 -7.28
C TYR A 121 -0.35 -4.39 -8.72
N ASP A 122 -1.26 -4.55 -9.68
CA ASP A 122 -1.02 -4.11 -11.06
C ASP A 122 -1.01 -2.56 -11.11
N THR A 123 -0.21 -1.98 -12.01
CA THR A 123 0.18 -0.55 -12.14
C THR A 123 -0.95 0.49 -12.20
N TYR A 124 -1.70 0.68 -11.10
CA TYR A 124 -2.75 1.70 -10.96
C TYR A 124 -2.38 2.72 -9.87
N VAL A 125 -2.58 4.03 -10.13
CA VAL A 125 -2.32 5.13 -9.17
C VAL A 125 -3.01 4.89 -7.83
N LEU A 126 -4.25 4.44 -7.88
CA LEU A 126 -5.10 4.20 -6.70
C LEU A 126 -4.46 3.17 -5.76
N ASN A 127 -3.75 2.22 -6.33
CA ASN A 127 -3.14 1.10 -5.63
C ASN A 127 -1.84 1.50 -4.96
N LEU A 128 -1.03 2.32 -5.63
CA LEU A 128 0.14 2.99 -5.05
C LEU A 128 -0.25 3.85 -3.86
N LEU A 129 -1.31 4.64 -4.01
CA LEU A 129 -1.86 5.46 -2.94
C LEU A 129 -2.34 4.58 -1.79
N ILE A 130 -3.23 3.63 -2.00
CA ILE A 130 -3.75 2.77 -0.93
C ILE A 130 -2.61 2.01 -0.24
N CYS A 131 -1.61 1.52 -0.98
CA CYS A 131 -0.43 0.88 -0.43
C CYS A 131 0.37 1.80 0.50
N LEU A 132 0.74 2.99 0.02
CA LEU A 132 1.47 3.97 0.82
C LEU A 132 0.62 4.39 2.02
N PHE A 133 -0.64 4.77 1.82
CA PHE A 133 -1.52 5.23 2.89
C PHE A 133 -1.74 4.16 3.97
N VAL A 134 -1.92 2.88 3.61
CA VAL A 134 -2.08 1.77 4.57
C VAL A 134 -0.79 1.45 5.30
N THR A 135 0.37 1.58 4.63
CA THR A 135 1.67 1.39 5.27
C THR A 135 2.08 2.60 6.13
N LEU A 136 1.62 3.82 5.84
CA LEU A 136 1.93 5.09 6.54
C LEU A 136 1.14 5.30 7.86
N ALA A 137 0.49 4.28 8.40
CA ALA A 137 -0.41 4.38 9.56
C ALA A 137 0.30 4.65 10.92
N ASN A 138 1.31 5.53 10.95
CA ASN A 138 1.75 6.24 12.15
C ASN A 138 0.85 7.47 12.44
N THR A 139 0.11 7.97 11.45
CA THR A 139 -0.76 9.13 11.62
C THR A 139 -2.12 8.74 12.21
N ASN A 140 -2.70 9.66 12.99
CA ASN A 140 -4.00 9.52 13.65
C ASN A 140 -5.02 8.80 12.75
N TYR A 141 -5.43 7.58 13.13
CA TYR A 141 -6.30 6.67 12.37
C TYR A 141 -7.53 7.36 11.75
N ASN A 142 -8.06 8.37 12.45
CA ASN A 142 -9.20 9.17 12.00
C ASN A 142 -8.90 9.99 10.72
N ASN A 143 -7.68 10.54 10.60
CA ASN A 143 -7.28 11.28 9.41
C ASN A 143 -7.05 10.35 8.22
N PHE A 144 -6.47 9.17 8.46
CA PHE A 144 -6.31 8.13 7.45
C PHE A 144 -7.65 7.73 6.83
N ILE A 145 -8.65 7.38 7.64
CA ILE A 145 -9.98 7.01 7.13
C ILE A 145 -10.62 8.17 6.35
N LYS A 146 -10.54 9.40 6.87
CA LYS A 146 -11.12 10.57 6.20
C LYS A 146 -10.50 10.81 4.83
N ILE A 147 -9.18 10.70 4.70
CA ILE A 147 -8.50 10.91 3.42
C ILE A 147 -8.86 9.80 2.43
N LEU A 148 -8.86 8.56 2.88
CA LEU A 148 -9.27 7.40 2.09
C LEU A 148 -10.70 7.57 1.57
N PHE A 149 -11.61 7.97 2.45
CA PHE A 149 -13.01 8.22 2.11
C PHE A 149 -13.17 9.38 1.12
N ASN A 150 -12.53 10.53 1.39
CA ASN A 150 -12.58 11.70 0.52
C ASN A 150 -12.03 11.42 -0.89
N LYS A 151 -11.04 10.52 -1.02
CA LYS A 151 -10.53 10.10 -2.34
C LYS A 151 -11.52 9.23 -3.11
N LEU A 152 -12.41 8.51 -2.42
CA LEU A 152 -13.45 7.68 -3.03
C LEU A 152 -14.69 8.48 -3.41
N THR A 153 -15.09 9.45 -2.58
CA THR A 153 -16.31 10.24 -2.76
C THR A 153 -16.17 11.43 -3.70
N LYS A 154 -14.93 11.84 -4.03
CA LYS A 154 -14.64 13.02 -4.87
C LYS A 154 -15.32 13.04 -6.24
N SER A 155 -15.78 11.89 -6.75
CA SER A 155 -16.47 11.79 -8.05
C SER A 155 -18.00 11.73 -7.97
N THR A 156 -18.63 11.55 -6.80
CA THR A 156 -20.07 11.21 -6.68
C THR A 156 -20.85 12.04 -5.66
N GLY A 157 -20.22 13.04 -5.03
CA GLY A 157 -20.78 13.76 -3.88
C GLY A 157 -20.39 13.09 -2.56
N ASP A 158 -20.69 13.72 -1.43
CA ASP A 158 -20.25 13.35 -0.07
C ASP A 158 -20.67 11.94 0.43
N THR A 159 -21.21 11.10 -0.46
CA THR A 159 -21.68 9.75 -0.18
C THR A 159 -20.79 8.72 -0.87
N CYS A 160 -20.45 7.67 -0.12
CA CYS A 160 -19.75 6.50 -0.64
C CYS A 160 -20.78 5.40 -0.94
N ASP A 161 -20.88 5.00 -2.20
CA ASP A 161 -21.79 3.92 -2.59
C ASP A 161 -21.18 2.53 -2.31
N GLN A 162 -22.02 1.49 -2.42
CA GLN A 162 -21.60 0.11 -2.19
C GLN A 162 -20.45 -0.33 -3.11
N ARG A 163 -20.39 0.22 -4.33
CA ARG A 163 -19.39 -0.13 -5.34
C ARG A 163 -18.03 0.48 -4.98
N GLN A 164 -17.99 1.74 -4.59
CA GLN A 164 -16.79 2.45 -4.16
C GLN A 164 -16.18 1.83 -2.90
N LEU A 165 -17.03 1.47 -1.93
CA LEU A 165 -16.57 0.73 -0.75
C LEU A 165 -16.02 -0.66 -1.14
N GLY A 166 -16.68 -1.34 -2.08
CA GLY A 166 -16.21 -2.62 -2.60
C GLY A 166 -14.84 -2.53 -3.27
N LEU A 167 -14.62 -1.51 -4.10
CA LEU A 167 -13.33 -1.25 -4.73
C LEU A 167 -12.24 -0.99 -3.68
N LEU A 168 -12.53 -0.16 -2.68
CA LEU A 168 -11.58 0.12 -1.62
C LEU A 168 -11.18 -1.15 -0.85
N LEU A 169 -12.17 -1.94 -0.43
CA LEU A 169 -11.91 -3.17 0.32
C LEU A 169 -11.17 -4.19 -0.55
N HIS A 170 -11.49 -4.24 -1.84
CA HIS A 170 -10.79 -5.08 -2.81
C HIS A 170 -9.30 -4.72 -2.94
N GLU A 171 -8.96 -3.43 -2.93
CA GLU A 171 -7.56 -3.01 -2.94
C GLU A 171 -6.90 -3.27 -1.58
N ALA A 172 -7.56 -2.93 -0.48
CA ALA A 172 -7.02 -3.11 0.87
C ALA A 172 -6.71 -4.58 1.21
N ILE A 173 -7.50 -5.54 0.69
CA ILE A 173 -7.30 -6.98 0.94
C ILE A 173 -6.08 -7.55 0.20
N GLN A 174 -5.54 -6.85 -0.82
CA GLN A 174 -4.35 -7.34 -1.53
C GLN A 174 -3.10 -7.34 -0.64
N ILE A 175 -2.97 -6.39 0.29
CA ILE A 175 -1.84 -6.33 1.23
C ILE A 175 -1.75 -7.58 2.12
N PRO A 176 -2.78 -7.94 2.92
CA PRO A 176 -2.72 -9.17 3.70
C PRO A 176 -2.69 -10.42 2.82
N ARG A 177 -3.23 -10.38 1.60
CA ARG A 177 -3.07 -11.48 0.64
C ARG A 177 -1.61 -11.70 0.26
N GLN A 178 -0.88 -10.64 -0.08
CA GLN A 178 0.54 -10.72 -0.41
C GLN A 178 1.38 -11.20 0.78
N LEU A 179 0.97 -10.87 2.00
CA LEU A 179 1.63 -11.35 3.23
C LEU A 179 1.22 -12.78 3.65
N GLY A 180 0.32 -13.43 2.91
CA GLY A 180 -0.20 -14.77 3.23
C GLY A 180 -1.18 -14.79 4.41
N GLU A 181 -1.76 -13.66 4.79
CA GLU A 181 -2.63 -13.48 5.95
C GLU A 181 -4.11 -13.28 5.59
N VAL A 182 -4.49 -13.30 4.31
CA VAL A 182 -5.86 -12.99 3.84
C VAL A 182 -6.97 -13.83 4.50
N ALA A 183 -6.68 -15.08 4.86
CA ALA A 183 -7.64 -15.95 5.55
C ALA A 183 -8.10 -15.37 6.90
N ALA A 184 -7.24 -14.60 7.58
CA ALA A 184 -7.58 -13.92 8.83
C ALA A 184 -8.55 -12.75 8.65
N PHE A 185 -8.73 -12.27 7.42
CA PHE A 185 -9.54 -11.09 7.08
C PHE A 185 -10.81 -11.44 6.29
N GLY A 186 -11.28 -12.68 6.39
CA GLY A 186 -12.50 -13.13 5.71
C GLY A 186 -12.29 -13.67 4.29
N GLY A 187 -11.04 -13.86 3.87
CA GLY A 187 -10.69 -14.34 2.54
C GLY A 187 -10.69 -13.24 1.48
N SER A 188 -10.41 -13.61 0.23
CA SER A 188 -10.27 -12.64 -0.88
C SER A 188 -11.60 -12.07 -1.36
N ASN A 189 -12.74 -12.68 -1.00
CA ASN A 189 -14.06 -12.17 -1.37
C ASN A 189 -14.52 -11.08 -0.39
N ILE A 190 -14.58 -9.85 -0.87
CA ILE A 190 -14.92 -8.67 -0.06
C ILE A 190 -16.43 -8.40 0.05
N GLU A 191 -17.26 -9.06 -0.74
CA GLU A 191 -18.70 -8.77 -0.80
C GLU A 191 -19.43 -8.92 0.56
N PRO A 192 -19.15 -9.94 1.39
CA PRO A 192 -19.78 -10.07 2.70
C PRO A 192 -19.48 -8.86 3.60
N SER A 193 -18.25 -8.35 3.55
CA SER A 193 -17.82 -7.17 4.30
C SER A 193 -18.54 -5.91 3.83
N VAL A 194 -18.64 -5.72 2.51
CA VAL A 194 -19.39 -4.60 1.91
C VAL A 194 -20.86 -4.61 2.34
N ARG A 195 -21.52 -5.78 2.26
CA ARG A 195 -22.92 -5.93 2.68
C ARG A 195 -23.11 -5.64 4.17
N SER A 196 -22.19 -6.10 5.01
CA SER A 196 -22.21 -5.86 6.45
C SER A 196 -22.08 -4.38 6.79
N SER A 197 -21.14 -3.66 6.16
CA SER A 197 -20.94 -2.23 6.36
C SER A 197 -22.16 -1.41 5.95
N HIS A 198 -22.76 -1.71 4.80
CA HIS A 198 -23.97 -1.02 4.34
C HIS A 198 -25.17 -1.28 5.28
N LYS A 199 -25.35 -2.53 5.72
CA LYS A 199 -26.40 -2.87 6.70
C LYS A 199 -26.22 -2.09 7.99
N THR A 200 -24.99 -2.04 8.52
CA THR A 200 -24.68 -1.30 9.76
C THR A 200 -24.94 0.20 9.61
N TYR A 201 -24.52 0.80 8.49
CA TYR A 201 -24.80 2.21 8.20
C TYR A 201 -26.29 2.51 8.10
N SER A 202 -27.05 1.65 7.42
CA SER A 202 -28.51 1.78 7.32
C SER A 202 -29.24 1.67 8.66
N VAL A 203 -28.67 0.92 9.61
CA VAL A 203 -29.19 0.83 10.98
C VAL A 203 -28.84 2.10 11.76
N LEU A 204 -27.61 2.59 11.66
CA LEU A 204 -27.15 3.81 12.33
C LEU A 204 -27.97 5.05 11.92
N LEU A 205 -28.30 5.20 10.63
CA LEU A 205 -29.15 6.27 10.12
C LEU A 205 -30.59 6.20 10.66
N LYS A 206 -31.11 5.00 10.93
CA LYS A 206 -32.46 4.82 11.51
C LYS A 206 -32.50 5.07 13.02
N THR A 207 -31.34 5.12 13.67
CA THR A 207 -31.19 5.34 15.11
C THR A 207 -30.72 6.75 15.48
N GLN A 208 -30.54 7.64 14.50
CA GLN A 208 -30.36 9.07 14.79
C GLN A 208 -31.73 9.72 15.05
N PRO A 209 -31.88 10.49 16.15
CA PRO A 209 -33.14 11.14 16.51
C PRO A 209 -33.56 12.25 15.54
#